data_AF-A0A936D7J9-F1
#
_entry.id   AF-A0A936D7J9-F1
#
_cell.length_a   1.000
_cell.length_b   1.000
_cell.length_c   1.000
_cell.angle_alpha   90.00
_cell.angle_beta   90.00
_cell.angle_gamma   90.00
#
_symmetry.space_group_name_H-M   'P 1'
#
loop_
_entity.id
_entity.type
_entity.pdbx_description
1 polymer ?
#
loop_
_entity_poly.entity_id
_entity_poly.type
_entity_poly.pdbx_seq_one_letter_code
_entity_poly.pdbx_strand_id
1 'polypeptide(L)'
;MRNKLPLTLLLVAFFAYSTWVIAAQGYFGFLTLAWREPWGTQMFLDLIIALGLVTTQLVPDARRRGMNPWPFVLGTVALGSIAPLAYLLVRRPLR
;
A
#
# COMPACT_ATOMS: atom_id res chain seq x y z
N MET A 1 4.73 1.60 -24.81
CA MET A 1 3.67 1.62 -23.77
C MET A 1 4.02 0.54 -22.75
N ARG A 2 4.29 0.90 -21.48
CA ARG A 2 4.70 -0.10 -20.48
C ARG A 2 3.48 -0.91 -20.05
N ASN A 3 3.49 -2.22 -20.27
CA ASN A 3 2.38 -3.11 -19.93
C ASN A 3 2.04 -3.00 -18.44
N LYS A 4 0.88 -2.43 -18.11
CA LYS A 4 0.39 -2.27 -16.73
C LYS A 4 -0.35 -3.51 -16.20
N LEU A 5 -0.60 -4.49 -17.08
CA LEU A 5 -1.33 -5.72 -16.77
C LEU A 5 -0.86 -6.44 -15.48
N PRO A 6 0.44 -6.70 -15.24
CA PRO A 6 0.86 -7.41 -14.03
C PRO A 6 0.53 -6.62 -12.75
N LEU A 7 0.66 -5.29 -12.80
CA LEU A 7 0.36 -4.42 -11.67
C LEU A 7 -1.15 -4.39 -11.39
N THR A 8 -1.98 -4.35 -12.44
CA THR A 8 -3.43 -4.40 -12.31
C THR A 8 -3.89 -5.73 -11.70
N LEU A 9 -3.35 -6.85 -12.17
CA LEU A 9 -3.67 -8.17 -11.61
C LEU A 9 -3.26 -8.28 -10.15
N LEU A 10 -2.05 -7.83 -9.80
CA LEU A 10 -1.58 -7.81 -8.41
C LEU A 10 -2.49 -6.96 -7.52
N LEU A 11 -2.85 -5.75 -7.97
CA LEU A 11 -3.72 -4.85 -7.22
C LEU A 11 -5.10 -5.48 -6.99
N VAL A 12 -5.73 -6.03 -8.02
CA VAL A 12 -7.08 -6.61 -7.93
C VAL A 12 -7.07 -7.85 -7.04
N ALA A 13 -6.11 -8.76 -7.24
CA ALA A 13 -6.01 -9.98 -6.46
C ALA A 13 -5.74 -9.69 -4.97
N PHE A 14 -4.78 -8.80 -4.69
CA PHE A 14 -4.44 -8.45 -3.31
C PHE A 14 -5.57 -7.67 -2.64
N PHE A 15 -6.21 -6.73 -3.34
CA PHE A 15 -7.37 -6.01 -2.82
C PHE A 15 -8.51 -6.97 -2.46
N ALA A 16 -8.87 -7.90 -3.36
CA ALA A 16 -9.92 -8.89 -3.10
C ALA A 16 -9.58 -9.77 -1.88
N TYR A 17 -8.33 -10.22 -1.77
CA TYR A 17 -7.87 -10.99 -0.62
C TYR A 17 -7.95 -10.16 0.67
N SER A 18 -7.45 -8.93 0.67
CA SER A 18 -7.51 -8.04 1.84
C SER A 18 -8.94 -7.75 2.28
N THR A 19 -9.87 -7.51 1.35
CA THR A 19 -11.29 -7.33 1.67
C THR A 19 -11.88 -8.57 2.33
N TRP A 20 -11.58 -9.76 1.82
CA TRP A 20 -12.04 -11.02 2.42
C TRP A 20 -11.48 -11.21 3.84
N VAL A 21 -10.18 -10.95 4.05
CA VAL A 21 -9.56 -11.05 5.39
C VAL A 21 -10.19 -10.06 6.36
N ILE A 22 -10.42 -8.81 5.96
CA ILE A 22 -11.06 -7.79 6.79
C ILE A 22 -12.49 -8.22 7.15
N ALA A 23 -13.24 -8.78 6.21
CA ALA A 23 -14.59 -9.26 6.46
C ALA A 23 -14.62 -10.46 7.43
N ALA A 24 -13.62 -11.33 7.36
CA ALA A 24 -13.55 -12.54 8.19
C ALA A 24 -12.94 -12.32 9.59
N GLN A 25 -11.91 -11.46 9.70
CA GLN A 25 -11.07 -11.32 10.89
C GLN A 25 -11.17 -9.92 11.52
N GLY A 26 -11.92 -9.01 10.90
CA GLY A 26 -12.00 -7.61 11.30
C GLY A 26 -10.79 -6.79 10.82
N TYR A 27 -10.98 -5.48 10.71
CA TYR A 27 -9.95 -4.56 10.19
C TYR A 27 -8.68 -4.53 11.04
N PHE A 28 -8.81 -4.60 12.36
CA PHE A 28 -7.68 -4.58 13.29
C PHE A 28 -7.18 -5.97 13.71
N GLY A 29 -7.66 -7.05 13.09
CA GLY A 29 -7.29 -8.42 13.45
C GLY A 29 -5.79 -8.67 13.40
N PHE A 30 -5.08 -8.08 12.43
CA PHE A 30 -3.62 -8.22 12.30
C PHE A 30 -2.84 -7.61 13.48
N LEU A 31 -3.38 -6.62 14.20
CA LEU A 31 -2.71 -6.05 15.37
C LEU A 31 -2.61 -7.09 16.49
N THR A 32 -3.65 -7.90 16.69
CA THR A 32 -3.60 -8.97 17.69
C THR A 32 -2.52 -10.00 17.35
N LEU A 33 -2.31 -10.29 16.06
CA LEU A 33 -1.23 -11.16 15.59
C LEU A 33 0.14 -10.52 15.81
N ALA A 34 0.28 -9.21 15.53
CA ALA A 34 1.53 -8.48 15.72
C ALA A 34 1.98 -8.48 17.19
N TRP A 35 1.04 -8.38 18.13
CA TRP A 35 1.33 -8.36 19.57
C TRP A 35 1.45 -9.74 20.21
N ARG A 36 1.11 -10.82 19.50
CA ARG A 36 1.12 -12.18 20.04
C ARG A 36 2.52 -12.72 20.25
N GLU A 37 3.45 -12.39 19.36
CA GLU A 37 4.78 -12.99 19.33
C GLU A 37 5.83 -12.04 18.72
N PRO A 38 7.12 -12.17 19.11
CA PRO A 38 8.18 -11.28 18.64
C PRO A 38 8.30 -11.21 17.11
N TRP A 39 8.12 -12.33 16.41
CA TRP A 39 8.15 -12.36 14.94
C TRP A 39 6.98 -11.59 14.32
N GLY A 40 5.78 -11.66 14.90
CA GLY A 40 4.64 -10.85 14.48
C GLY A 40 4.91 -9.36 14.64
N THR A 41 5.55 -8.97 15.75
CA THR A 41 5.95 -7.58 16.00
C THR A 41 7.01 -7.13 14.99
N GLN A 42 8.04 -7.94 14.76
CA GLN A 42 9.09 -7.67 13.78
C GLN A 42 8.51 -7.45 12.37
N MET A 43 7.63 -8.34 11.89
CA MET A 43 6.99 -8.20 10.57
C MET A 43 6.13 -6.93 10.47
N PHE A 44 5.44 -6.56 11.55
CA PHE A 44 4.64 -5.34 11.58
C PHE A 44 5.50 -4.07 11.55
N LEU A 45 6.60 -4.04 12.29
CA LEU A 45 7.57 -2.94 12.24
C LEU A 45 8.21 -2.82 10.85
N ASP A 46 8.61 -3.95 10.25
CA ASP A 46 9.16 -3.98 8.90
C ASP A 46 8.16 -3.43 7.88
N LEU A 47 6.87 -3.76 8.03
CA LEU A 47 5.80 -3.21 7.20
C LEU A 47 5.69 -1.68 7.36
N ILE A 48 5.68 -1.16 8.60
CA ILE A 48 5.61 0.29 8.85
C ILE A 48 6.80 0.99 8.20
N ILE A 49 8.01 0.46 8.37
CA ILE A 49 9.24 1.03 7.79
C ILE A 49 9.16 1.00 6.26
N ALA A 50 8.79 -0.12 5.67
CA ALA A 50 8.66 -0.26 4.21
C ALA A 50 7.64 0.73 3.63
N LEU A 51 6.47 0.87 4.25
CA LEU A 51 5.45 1.84 3.83
C LEU A 51 5.92 3.29 4.01
N GLY A 52 6.67 3.57 5.07
CA GLY A 52 7.32 4.86 5.29
C GLY A 52 8.30 5.21 4.18
N LEU A 53 9.20 4.29 3.84
CA LEU A 53 10.17 4.45 2.74
C LEU A 53 9.49 4.61 1.38
N VAL A 54 8.42 3.86 1.11
CA VAL A 54 7.65 4.02 -0.13
C VAL A 54 6.98 5.40 -0.18
N THR A 55 6.42 5.86 0.94
CA THR A 55 5.72 7.14 1.03
C THR A 55 6.69 8.32 0.86
N THR A 56 7.90 8.25 1.41
CA THR A 56 8.93 9.30 1.27
C THR A 56 9.36 9.48 -0.19
N GLN A 57 9.30 8.43 -1.00
CA GLN A 57 9.57 8.49 -2.44
C GLN A 57 8.32 8.88 -3.26
N LEU A 58 7.14 8.43 -2.83
CA LEU A 58 5.87 8.70 -3.51
C LEU A 58 5.53 10.19 -3.52
N VAL A 59 5.71 10.89 -2.40
CA VAL A 59 5.37 12.31 -2.26
C VAL A 59 6.11 13.20 -3.28
N PRO A 60 7.45 13.17 -3.38
CA PRO A 60 8.16 13.98 -4.38
C PRO A 60 7.87 13.51 -5.82
N ASP A 61 7.69 12.21 -6.06
CA ASP A 61 7.33 11.69 -7.39
C ASP A 61 5.96 12.22 -7.86
N ALA A 62 4.96 12.22 -6.97
CA ALA A 62 3.63 12.73 -7.28
C ALA A 62 3.64 14.24 -7.54
N ARG A 63 4.38 14.99 -6.71
CA ARG A 63 4.54 16.45 -6.89
C ARG A 63 5.20 16.80 -8.22
N ARG A 64 6.27 16.09 -8.60
CA ARG A 64 6.93 16.26 -9.91
C ARG A 64 6.00 16.01 -11.09
N ARG A 65 4.97 15.17 -10.91
CA ARG A 65 3.96 14.85 -11.92
C ARG A 65 2.72 15.75 -11.86
N GLY A 66 2.72 16.78 -11.00
CA GLY A 66 1.56 17.67 -10.80
C GLY A 66 0.35 16.99 -10.15
N MET A 67 0.56 15.87 -9.44
CA MET A 67 -0.49 15.11 -8.77
C MET A 67 -0.52 15.42 -7.27
N ASN A 68 -1.72 15.44 -6.67
CA ASN A 68 -1.85 15.55 -5.22
C ASN A 68 -1.41 14.23 -4.55
N PRO A 69 -0.37 14.23 -3.68
CA PRO A 69 0.11 13.01 -3.02
C PRO A 69 -0.80 12.51 -1.90
N TRP A 70 -1.57 13.39 -1.25
CA TRP A 70 -2.29 13.09 -0.01
C TRP A 70 -3.29 11.92 -0.07
N PRO A 71 -4.07 11.73 -1.15
CA PRO A 71 -4.95 10.57 -1.26
C PRO A 71 -4.19 9.25 -1.17
N PHE A 72 -2.98 9.20 -1.73
CA PHE A 72 -2.14 8.01 -1.71
C PHE A 72 -1.46 7.85 -0.36
N VAL A 73 -1.00 8.94 0.28
CA VAL A 73 -0.41 8.89 1.64
C VAL A 73 -1.42 8.37 2.66
N LEU A 74 -2.63 8.95 2.69
CA LEU A 74 -3.69 8.52 3.60
C LEU A 74 -4.16 7.10 3.28
N GLY A 75 -4.24 6.78 1.98
CA GLY A 75 -4.51 5.43 1.51
C GLY A 75 -3.43 4.43 1.96
N THR A 76 -2.15 4.81 2.02
CA THR A 76 -1.07 3.92 2.49
C THR A 76 -1.22 3.61 3.97
N VAL A 77 -1.63 4.59 4.77
CA VAL A 77 -1.84 4.41 6.22
C VAL A 77 -3.04 3.48 6.48
N ALA A 78 -4.12 3.61 5.70
CA ALA A 78 -5.33 2.82 5.88
C ALA A 78 -5.26 1.44 5.20
N LEU A 79 -4.77 1.39 3.96
CA LEU A 79 -4.86 0.20 3.10
C LEU A 79 -3.49 -0.44 2.84
N GLY A 80 -2.42 0.05 3.48
CA GLY A 80 -1.07 -0.44 3.29
C GLY A 80 -0.60 -0.27 1.84
N SER A 81 -0.05 -1.34 1.26
CA SER A 81 0.54 -1.33 -0.08
C SER A 81 -0.47 -1.15 -1.23
N ILE A 82 -1.78 -1.26 -0.97
CA ILE A 82 -2.83 -1.06 -1.99
C ILE A 82 -2.76 0.35 -2.59
N ALA A 83 -2.57 1.38 -1.78
CA ALA A 83 -2.55 2.76 -2.27
C ALA A 83 -1.29 3.10 -3.09
N PRO A 84 -0.07 2.69 -2.69
CA PRO A 84 1.11 2.77 -3.57
C PRO A 84 0.94 2.01 -4.89
N LEU A 85 0.34 0.80 -4.88
CA LEU A 85 0.08 0.05 -6.11
C LEU A 85 -0.88 0.80 -7.04
N ALA A 86 -1.96 1.37 -6.49
CA ALA A 86 -2.89 2.22 -7.23
C ALA A 86 -2.20 3.48 -7.78
N TYR A 87 -1.31 4.12 -7.00
CA TYR A 87 -0.51 5.25 -7.47
C TYR A 87 0.35 4.88 -8.67
N LEU A 88 1.06 3.75 -8.63
CA LEU A 88 1.89 3.27 -9.74
C LEU A 88 1.07 3.02 -11.01
N LEU A 89 -0.20 2.64 -10.88
CA LEU A 89 -1.11 2.40 -11.99
C LEU A 89 -1.62 3.71 -12.60
N VAL A 90 -1.97 4.70 -11.77
CA VAL A 90 -2.57 5.97 -12.21
C VAL A 90 -1.52 7.01 -12.61
N ARG A 91 -0.30 6.96 -12.07
CA ARG A 91 0.75 7.96 -12.35
C ARG A 91 1.04 8.04 -13.85
N ARG A 92 1.10 9.28 -14.35
CA ARG A 92 1.43 9.61 -15.74
C ARG A 92 2.95 9.61 -15.93
N PRO A 93 3.50 9.24 -17.10
CA PRO A 93 4.94 9.39 -17.37
C PRO A 93 5.40 10.83 -17.10
N LEU A 94 6.64 10.99 -16.62
CA LEU A 94 7.26 12.32 -16.61
C LEU A 94 7.42 12.71 -18.08
N ARG A 95 6.88 13.87 -18.46
CA ARG A 95 7.11 14.46 -19.78
C ARG A 95 8.52 15.04 -19.83
#